data_AF-A0A2W2DTH5-F1
#
_entry.id   AF-A0A2W2DTH5-F1
#
_cell.length_a   1.000
_cell.length_b   1.000
_cell.length_c   1.000
_cell.angle_alpha   90.00
_cell.angle_beta   90.00
_cell.angle_gamma   90.00
#
_symmetry.space_group_name_H-M   'P 1'
#
loop_
_entity.id
_entity.type
_entity.pdbx_description
1 polymer ?
#
loop_
_entity_poly.entity_id
_entity_poly.type
_entity_poly.pdbx_seq_one_letter_code
_entity_poly.pdbx_strand_id
1 'polypeptide(L)'
;MKPNSLNNRLLYLVVCAAPPARHITELVEAVQRDGWDVHVIATETAHTWLPTEQLAAATGQPVSYRQRQPHEPSGLPRADAIAVVPATFNTINKWATGINDSQALGILNESLGADLPIIASPYVKP
;
A
#
# COMPACT_ATOMS: atom_id res chain seq x y z
N MET A 1 -12.68 17.00 13.55
CA MET A 1 -12.90 16.70 12.12
C MET A 1 -11.85 17.47 11.34
N LYS A 2 -10.80 16.83 10.80
CA LYS A 2 -9.77 17.55 10.02
C LYS A 2 -10.41 18.06 8.72
N PRO A 3 -10.11 19.29 8.28
CA PRO A 3 -10.65 19.84 7.05
C PRO A 3 -10.18 18.99 5.86
N ASN A 4 -11.12 18.66 4.98
CA ASN A 4 -10.89 17.93 3.74
C ASN A 4 -10.09 18.84 2.80
N SER A 5 -8.75 18.77 2.82
CA SER A 5 -7.89 19.51 1.90
C SER A 5 -7.91 18.80 0.54
N LEU A 6 -8.67 19.36 -0.40
CA LEU A 6 -8.88 18.90 -1.78
C LEU A 6 -7.61 18.90 -2.67
N ASN A 7 -6.39 18.75 -2.13
CA ASN A 7 -5.16 18.88 -2.92
C ASN A 7 -3.91 18.18 -2.35
N ASN A 8 -4.06 17.23 -1.42
CA ASN A 8 -2.90 16.45 -0.95
C ASN A 8 -2.57 15.33 -1.95
N ARG A 9 -1.28 15.11 -2.19
CA ARG A 9 -0.82 13.99 -3.02
C ARG A 9 -1.06 12.68 -2.30
N LEU A 10 -1.51 11.65 -3.00
CA LEU A 10 -1.80 10.34 -2.44
C LEU A 10 -0.67 9.35 -2.72
N LEU A 11 -0.11 8.78 -1.65
CA LEU A 11 0.79 7.63 -1.70
C LEU A 11 0.00 6.34 -1.50
N TYR A 12 0.11 5.42 -2.45
CA TYR A 12 -0.17 4.01 -2.18
C TYR A 12 1.03 3.36 -1.50
N LEU A 13 0.84 2.95 -0.24
CA LEU A 13 1.85 2.23 0.51
C LEU A 13 1.54 0.73 0.47
N VAL A 14 2.25 0.00 -0.40
CA VAL A 14 2.14 -1.45 -0.53
C VAL A 14 3.06 -2.13 0.48
N VAL A 15 2.51 -2.98 1.36
CA VAL A 15 3.22 -3.55 2.51
C VAL A 15 3.26 -5.07 2.40
N CYS A 16 4.45 -5.65 2.32
CA CYS A 16 4.63 -7.11 2.35
C CYS A 16 4.95 -7.62 3.76
N ALA A 17 4.71 -8.91 3.99
CA ALA A 17 4.97 -9.56 5.27
C ALA A 17 6.48 -9.74 5.51
N ALA A 18 7.11 -8.75 6.13
CA ALA A 18 8.48 -8.81 6.64
C ALA A 18 8.59 -8.05 7.98
N PRO A 19 9.64 -8.29 8.80
CA PRO A 19 9.80 -7.68 10.12
C PRO A 19 9.54 -6.15 10.19
N PRO A 20 9.98 -5.33 9.22
CA PRO A 20 9.70 -3.88 9.24
C PRO A 20 8.21 -3.52 9.17
N ALA A 21 7.35 -4.40 8.66
CA ALA A 21 5.90 -4.15 8.56
C ALA A 21 5.24 -3.90 9.92
N ARG A 22 5.84 -4.40 11.03
CA ARG A 22 5.35 -4.13 12.39
C ARG A 22 5.48 -2.67 12.82
N HIS A 23 6.33 -1.91 12.14
CA HIS A 23 6.59 -0.49 12.40
C HIS A 23 6.00 0.42 11.31
N ILE A 24 5.08 -0.10 10.49
CA ILE A 24 4.61 0.63 9.31
C ILE A 24 3.88 1.93 9.67
N THR A 25 3.27 2.02 10.86
CA THR A 25 2.62 3.24 11.35
C THR A 25 3.61 4.42 11.41
N GLU A 26 4.87 4.17 11.79
CA GLU A 26 5.91 5.21 11.84
C GLU A 26 6.18 5.80 10.44
N LEU A 27 6.17 4.94 9.41
CA LEU A 27 6.32 5.37 8.02
C LEU A 27 5.09 6.15 7.54
N VAL A 28 3.88 5.71 7.87
CA VAL A 28 2.64 6.42 7.53
C VAL A 28 2.65 7.84 8.12
N GLU A 29 2.98 7.96 9.40
CA GLU A 29 3.08 9.26 10.07
C GLU A 29 4.17 10.15 9.46
N ALA A 30 5.30 9.58 9.07
CA ALA A 30 6.37 10.32 8.40
C ALA A 30 5.92 10.88 7.06
N VAL A 31 5.29 10.05 6.22
CA VAL A 31 4.77 10.46 4.92
C VAL A 31 3.67 11.53 5.07
N GLN A 32 2.78 11.37 6.06
CA GLN A 32 1.74 12.37 6.35
C GLN A 32 2.31 13.71 6.84
N ARG A 33 3.40 13.69 7.61
CA ARG A 33 4.10 14.91 8.04
C ARG A 33 4.68 15.69 6.87
N ASP A 34 5.04 15.00 5.80
CA ASP A 34 5.51 15.59 4.54
C ASP A 34 4.37 16.04 3.61
N GLY A 35 3.12 16.02 4.10
CA GLY A 35 1.95 16.54 3.37
C GLY A 35 1.39 15.58 2.33
N TRP A 36 1.54 14.28 2.52
CA TRP A 36 0.92 13.26 1.67
C TRP A 36 -0.21 12.55 2.41
N ASP A 37 -1.26 12.20 1.69
CA ASP A 37 -2.22 11.21 2.16
C ASP A 37 -1.67 9.81 1.87
N VAL A 38 -2.10 8.82 2.66
CA VAL A 38 -1.60 7.44 2.53
C VAL A 38 -2.76 6.46 2.44
N HIS A 39 -2.75 5.63 1.40
CA HIS A 39 -3.64 4.47 1.30
C HIS A 39 -2.79 3.20 1.46
N VAL A 40 -3.03 2.45 2.54
CA VAL A 40 -2.25 1.24 2.85
C VAL A 40 -2.85 0.03 2.13
N ILE A 41 -2.01 -0.68 1.38
CA ILE A 41 -2.33 -1.90 0.66
C ILE A 41 -1.42 -3.01 1.19
N ALA A 42 -1.95 -3.90 2.01
CA ALA A 42 -1.20 -5.02 2.54
C ALA A 42 -1.31 -6.24 1.63
N THR A 43 -0.26 -7.07 1.55
CA THR A 43 -0.48 -8.47 1.16
C THR A 43 -1.33 -9.16 2.22
N GLU A 44 -2.05 -10.23 1.86
CA GLU A 44 -2.92 -10.96 2.81
C GLU A 44 -2.18 -11.38 4.08
N THR A 45 -0.96 -11.89 3.95
CA THR A 45 -0.13 -12.23 5.12
C THR A 45 0.26 -11.00 5.92
N ALA A 46 0.66 -9.89 5.26
CA ALA A 46 1.04 -8.67 5.97
C ALA A 46 -0.13 -8.11 6.77
N HIS A 47 -1.34 -8.15 6.22
CA HIS A 47 -2.56 -7.68 6.87
C HIS A 47 -2.76 -8.32 8.25
N THR A 48 -2.40 -9.60 8.42
CA THR A 48 -2.50 -10.30 9.71
C THR A 48 -1.50 -9.81 10.77
N TRP A 49 -0.49 -9.02 10.38
CA TRP A 49 0.54 -8.49 11.27
C TRP A 49 0.36 -7.00 11.57
N LEU A 50 -0.39 -6.28 10.72
CA LEU A 50 -0.53 -4.83 10.81
C LEU A 50 -1.52 -4.41 11.89
N PRO A 51 -1.30 -3.26 12.56
CA PRO A 51 -2.28 -2.66 13.45
C PRO A 51 -3.37 -1.94 12.61
N THR A 52 -4.21 -2.72 11.93
CA THR A 52 -5.13 -2.23 10.88
C THR A 52 -6.12 -1.17 11.36
N GLU A 53 -6.61 -1.28 12.61
CA GLU A 53 -7.49 -0.27 13.20
C GLU A 53 -6.78 1.08 13.41
N GLN A 54 -5.54 1.06 13.90
CA GLN A 54 -4.74 2.27 14.10
C GLN A 54 -4.40 2.91 12.76
N LEU A 55 -4.02 2.10 11.76
CA LEU A 55 -3.75 2.56 10.41
C LEU A 55 -5.01 3.19 9.79
N ALA A 56 -6.17 2.55 9.93
CA ALA A 56 -7.43 3.08 9.41
C ALA A 56 -7.82 4.41 10.08
N ALA A 57 -7.60 4.54 11.39
CA ALA A 57 -7.83 5.79 12.11
C ALA A 57 -6.86 6.91 11.65
N ALA A 58 -5.60 6.56 11.36
CA ALA A 58 -4.59 7.51 10.93
C ALA A 58 -4.77 7.98 9.47
N THR A 59 -5.16 7.07 8.56
CA THR A 59 -5.33 7.35 7.13
C THR A 59 -6.75 7.77 6.74
N GLY A 60 -7.73 7.53 7.62
CA GLY A 60 -9.14 7.78 7.33
C GLY A 60 -9.78 6.77 6.38
N GLN A 61 -9.08 5.68 6.03
CA GLN A 61 -9.55 4.62 5.13
C GLN A 61 -9.08 3.24 5.61
N PRO A 62 -9.88 2.17 5.45
CA PRO A 62 -9.45 0.81 5.81
C PRO A 62 -8.22 0.34 5.04
N VAL A 63 -7.39 -0.49 5.68
CA VAL A 63 -6.29 -1.19 5.01
C VAL A 63 -6.87 -2.12 3.93
N SER A 64 -6.46 -1.91 2.68
CA SER A 64 -6.82 -2.81 1.58
C SER A 64 -5.92 -4.03 1.59
N TYR A 65 -6.45 -5.23 1.41
CA TYR A 65 -5.65 -6.46 1.39
C TYR A 65 -6.17 -7.58 0.49
N ARG A 66 -7.49 -7.62 0.24
CA ARG A 66 -8.14 -8.63 -0.60
C ARG A 66 -8.79 -7.98 -1.81
N GLN A 67 -8.91 -8.76 -2.89
CA GLN A 67 -9.70 -8.34 -4.04
C GLN A 67 -11.14 -8.04 -3.59
N ARG A 68 -11.67 -6.96 -4.17
CA ARG A 68 -13.05 -6.57 -3.93
C ARG A 68 -14.01 -7.57 -4.55
N GLN A 69 -15.14 -7.79 -3.90
CA GLN A 69 -16.25 -8.54 -4.46
C GLN A 69 -16.99 -7.69 -5.50
N PRO A 70 -17.66 -8.29 -6.51
CA PRO A 70 -18.34 -7.55 -7.57
C PRO A 70 -19.39 -6.53 -7.09
N HIS A 71 -19.98 -6.77 -5.91
CA HIS A 71 -21.00 -5.92 -5.30
C HIS A 71 -20.42 -4.84 -4.38
N GLU A 72 -19.13 -4.89 -4.06
CA GLU A 72 -18.47 -3.87 -3.23
C GLU A 72 -18.21 -2.61 -4.06
N PRO A 73 -18.39 -1.40 -3.49
CA PRO A 73 -18.14 -0.14 -4.19
C PRO A 73 -16.80 -0.11 -4.90
N SER A 74 -16.80 0.41 -6.13
CA SER A 74 -15.60 0.45 -6.97
C SER A 74 -14.75 1.68 -6.69
N GLY A 75 -13.44 1.50 -6.88
CA GLY A 75 -12.49 2.59 -7.09
C GLY A 75 -11.66 2.89 -5.85
N LEU A 76 -10.43 2.41 -5.85
CA LEU A 76 -9.40 3.05 -5.02
C LEU A 76 -9.12 4.44 -5.60
N PRO A 77 -8.91 5.47 -4.77
CA PRO A 77 -8.60 6.82 -5.24
C PRO A 77 -7.31 6.81 -6.07
N ARG A 78 -7.21 7.60 -7.15
CA ARG A 78 -6.00 7.65 -7.98
C ARG A 78 -4.78 8.01 -7.13
N ALA A 79 -3.72 7.21 -7.21
CA ALA A 79 -2.44 7.50 -6.57
C ALA A 79 -1.58 8.46 -7.38
N ASP A 80 -0.77 9.26 -6.69
CA ASP A 80 0.28 10.09 -7.28
C ASP A 80 1.66 9.42 -7.22
N ALA A 81 1.83 8.42 -6.34
CA ALA A 81 3.02 7.60 -6.21
C ALA A 81 2.71 6.25 -5.57
N ILE A 82 3.58 5.27 -5.77
CA ILE A 82 3.53 3.96 -5.08
C ILE A 82 4.86 3.69 -4.40
N ALA A 83 4.80 3.27 -3.14
CA ALA A 83 5.94 2.74 -2.41
C ALA A 83 5.66 1.31 -1.93
N VAL A 84 6.53 0.36 -2.28
CA VAL A 84 6.47 -1.02 -1.81
C VAL A 84 7.46 -1.19 -0.66
N VAL A 85 6.98 -1.08 0.57
CA VAL A 85 7.82 -1.02 1.78
C VAL A 85 7.20 -1.82 2.94
N PRO A 86 7.85 -2.91 3.38
CA PRO A 86 8.93 -3.62 2.69
C PRO A 86 8.41 -4.36 1.45
N ALA A 87 9.27 -4.54 0.45
CA ALA A 87 9.05 -5.46 -0.66
C ALA A 87 9.76 -6.80 -0.37
N THR A 88 9.03 -7.89 -0.18
CA THR A 88 9.65 -9.21 0.05
C THR A 88 10.16 -9.82 -1.25
N PHE A 89 11.12 -10.75 -1.15
CA PHE A 89 11.62 -11.53 -2.30
C PHE A 89 10.48 -12.18 -3.10
N ASN A 90 9.50 -12.78 -2.42
CA ASN A 90 8.35 -13.41 -3.06
C ASN A 90 7.54 -12.40 -3.89
N THR A 91 7.18 -11.24 -3.32
CA THR A 91 6.41 -10.23 -4.04
C THR A 91 7.19 -9.65 -5.23
N ILE A 92 8.49 -9.39 -5.05
CA ILE A 92 9.34 -8.88 -6.14
C ILE A 92 9.37 -9.85 -7.32
N ASN A 93 9.59 -11.15 -7.07
CA ASN A 93 9.63 -12.15 -8.15
C ASN A 93 8.27 -12.29 -8.84
N LYS A 94 7.19 -12.38 -8.06
CA LYS A 94 5.83 -12.45 -8.63
C LYS A 94 5.53 -11.24 -9.50
N TRP A 95 5.87 -10.05 -9.03
CA TRP A 95 5.67 -8.81 -9.77
C TRP A 95 6.51 -8.78 -11.06
N ALA A 96 7.80 -9.11 -10.98
CA ALA A 96 8.69 -9.15 -12.14
C ALA A 96 8.24 -10.14 -13.24
N THR A 97 7.59 -11.24 -12.86
CA THR A 97 7.05 -12.24 -13.80
C THR A 97 5.59 -12.02 -14.18
N GLY A 98 4.96 -10.92 -13.76
CA GLY A 98 3.58 -10.59 -14.10
C GLY A 98 2.52 -11.47 -13.42
N ILE A 99 2.85 -12.12 -12.30
CA ILE A 99 1.88 -12.88 -11.51
C ILE A 99 0.90 -11.90 -10.85
N ASN A 100 -0.39 -12.22 -10.92
CA ASN A 100 -1.47 -11.35 -10.47
C ASN A 100 -2.44 -12.06 -9.51
N ASP A 101 -1.92 -12.69 -8.45
CA ASP A 101 -2.68 -13.56 -7.55
C ASP A 101 -3.04 -12.93 -6.19
N SER A 102 -2.81 -11.63 -6.02
CA SER A 102 -3.21 -10.86 -4.83
C SER A 102 -3.62 -9.45 -5.20
N GLN A 103 -4.38 -8.77 -4.33
CA GLN A 103 -4.75 -7.38 -4.56
C GLN A 103 -3.53 -6.47 -4.73
N ALA A 104 -2.50 -6.66 -3.89
CA ALA A 104 -1.25 -5.90 -3.97
C ALA A 104 -0.58 -6.05 -5.35
N LEU A 105 -0.49 -7.28 -5.87
CA LEU A 105 0.07 -7.52 -7.20
C LEU A 105 -0.82 -6.98 -8.32
N GLY A 106 -2.15 -7.01 -8.18
CA GLY A 106 -3.06 -6.38 -9.13
C GLY A 106 -2.79 -4.90 -9.28
N ILE A 107 -2.73 -4.19 -8.15
CA ILE A 107 -2.42 -2.76 -8.15
C ILE A 107 -1.04 -2.51 -8.75
N LEU A 108 -0.01 -3.28 -8.36
CA LEU A 108 1.34 -3.11 -8.89
C LEU A 108 1.44 -3.37 -10.40
N ASN A 109 0.79 -4.40 -10.90
CA ASN A 109 0.77 -4.75 -12.32
C ASN A 109 0.02 -3.70 -13.16
N GLU A 110 -1.16 -3.27 -12.69
CA GLU A 110 -1.96 -2.22 -13.35
C GLU A 110 -1.20 -0.87 -13.38
N SER A 111 -0.46 -0.57 -12.31
CA SER A 111 0.23 0.71 -12.16
C SER A 111 1.49 0.85 -13.03
N LEU A 112 2.01 -0.24 -13.61
CA LEU A 112 3.15 -0.17 -14.54
C LEU A 112 2.86 0.71 -15.76
N GLY A 113 1.59 0.86 -16.15
CA GLY A 113 1.16 1.76 -17.23
C GLY A 113 0.71 3.15 -16.77
N ALA A 114 0.73 3.46 -15.47
CA ALA A 114 0.01 4.60 -14.89
C ALA A 114 0.77 5.94 -14.88
N ASP A 115 1.93 6.04 -15.55
CA ASP A 115 2.81 7.22 -15.60
C ASP A 115 2.99 7.90 -14.23
N LEU A 116 3.33 7.10 -13.22
CA LEU A 116 3.58 7.54 -11.85
C LEU A 116 4.86 6.90 -11.30
N PRO A 117 5.54 7.54 -10.33
CA PRO A 117 6.72 6.96 -9.70
C PRO A 117 6.35 5.76 -8.83
N ILE A 118 7.06 4.65 -9.04
CA ILE A 118 6.97 3.43 -8.22
C ILE A 118 8.35 3.14 -7.62
N ILE A 119 8.42 3.06 -6.29
CA ILE A 119 9.65 2.70 -5.56
C ILE A 119 9.42 1.38 -4.83
N ALA A 120 10.39 0.48 -4.90
CA ALA A 120 10.41 -0.71 -4.05
C ALA A 120 11.61 -0.64 -3.09
N SER A 121 11.36 -0.93 -1.81
CA SER A 121 12.41 -1.09 -0.79
C SER A 121 12.49 -2.57 -0.42
N PRO A 122 13.39 -3.35 -1.04
CA PRO A 122 13.50 -4.77 -0.76
C PRO A 122 13.86 -5.04 0.70
N TYR A 123 13.16 -5.99 1.31
CA TYR A 123 13.60 -6.67 2.53
C TYR A 123 13.77 -8.15 2.21
N VAL A 124 15.02 -8.55 2.06
CA VAL A 124 15.44 -9.91 1.74
C VAL A 124 16.29 -10.43 2.89
N LYS A 125 16.15 -11.72 3.22
CA LYS A 125 17.07 -12.36 4.17
C LYS A 125 18.47 -12.39 3.53
N PRO A 126 19.55 -12.21 4.29
CA PRO A 126 20.92 -12.41 3.80
C PRO A 126 21.14 -13.87 3.37
#